data_AF-A0AAE3R6Z3-F1
#
_entry.id   AF-A0AAE3R6Z3-F1
#
_cell.length_a   1.000
_cell.length_b   1.000
_cell.length_c   1.000
_cell.angle_alpha   90.00
_cell.angle_beta   90.00
_cell.angle_gamma   90.00
#
_symmetry.space_group_name_H-M   'P 1'
#
loop_
_entity.id
_entity.type
_entity.pdbx_description
1 polymer ?
#
loop_
_entity_poly.entity_id
_entity_poly.type
_entity_poly.pdbx_seq_one_letter_code
_entity_poly.pdbx_strand_id
1 'polypeptide(L)' 'MQRHTLTISDAEGCLIDLHICTHASLAATDGFWVTDVNYVLLGSERWAEWNELYGHNDKQTNFLSKVKRVSTTEVLT' A
#
# COMPACT_ATOMS: atom_id res chain seq x y z
N MET A 1 -7.61 10.13 8.97
CA MET A 1 -7.10 9.11 8.03
C MET A 1 -7.13 7.76 8.74
N GLN A 2 -7.80 6.76 8.16
CA GLN A 2 -7.68 5.38 8.63
C GLN A 2 -6.35 4.80 8.12
N ARG A 3 -5.66 4.03 8.96
CA ARG A 3 -4.36 3.42 8.66
C ARG A 3 -4.39 1.96 9.07
N HIS A 4 -4.01 1.07 8.15
CA HIS A 4 -3.73 -0.33 8.46
C HIS A 4 -2.22 -0.58 8.44
N THR A 5 -1.76 -1.49 9.29
CA THR A 5 -0.38 -1.99 9.23
C THR A 5 -0.40 -3.43 8.75
N LEU A 6 0.45 -3.78 7.79
CA LEU A 6 0.69 -5.15 7.38
C LEU A 6 2.18 -5.44 7.48
N THR A 7 2.57 -6.51 8.17
CA THR A 7 3.94 -6.98 8.18
C THR A 7 4.13 -8.01 7.08
N ILE A 8 5.09 -7.77 6.17
CA ILE A 8 5.46 -8.71 5.10
C ILE A 8 6.93 -9.08 5.21
N SER A 9 7.31 -10.25 4.71
CA SER A 9 8.73 -10.59 4.51
C SER A 9 9.18 -10.10 3.14
N ASP A 10 10.34 -9.47 3.07
CA ASP A 10 10.99 -9.21 1.79
C ASP A 10 11.73 -10.45 1.26
N ALA A 11 12.43 -10.26 0.14
CA ALA A 11 13.19 -11.31 -0.53
C ALA A 11 14.43 -11.78 0.27
N GLU A 12 14.90 -10.98 1.22
CA GLU A 12 16.05 -11.28 2.11
C GLU A 12 15.59 -11.93 3.43
N GLY A 13 14.28 -12.03 3.64
CA GLY A 13 13.69 -12.59 4.86
C GLY A 13 13.49 -11.55 5.97
N CYS A 14 13.69 -10.27 5.69
CA CYS A 14 13.47 -9.19 6.64
C CYS A 14 11.97 -8.87 6.74
N LEU A 15 11.49 -8.69 7.96
CA LEU A 15 10.12 -8.26 8.22
C LEU A 15 10.02 -6.74 8.03
N ILE A 16 9.12 -6.33 7.14
CA ILE A 16 8.83 -4.94 6.84
C ILE A 16 7.42 -4.63 7.28
N ASP A 17 7.28 -3.62 8.14
CA ASP A 17 5.97 -3.03 8.46
C ASP A 17 5.58 -2.03 7.37
N LEU A 18 4.51 -2.38 6.65
CA LEU A 18 3.89 -1.50 5.67
C LEU A 18 2.75 -0.73 6.31
N HIS A 19 2.71 0.57 6.08
CA HIS A 19 1.62 1.44 6.48
C HIS A 19 0.73 1.77 5.29
N ILE A 20 -0.49 1.25 5.29
CA ILE A 20 -1.46 1.42 4.22
C ILE A 20 -2.48 2.48 4.64
N CYS A 21 -2.67 3.53 3.85
CA CYS A 21 -3.63 4.59 4.11
C CYS A 21 -4.29 5.11 2.84
N THR A 22 -5.49 5.68 3.01
CA THR A 22 -6.15 6.44 1.94
C THR A 22 -5.60 7.86 1.85
N HIS A 23 -5.43 8.37 0.63
CA HIS A 23 -4.94 9.73 0.37
C HIS A 23 -5.92 10.50 -0.53
N ALA A 24 -6.51 11.57 0.00
CA ALA A 24 -7.59 12.31 -0.68
C ALA A 24 -7.18 12.98 -2.00
N SER A 25 -5.89 13.30 -2.17
CA SER A 25 -5.37 13.92 -3.39
C SER A 25 -5.04 12.92 -4.51
N LEU A 26 -5.10 11.62 -4.25
CA LEU A 26 -4.88 10.60 -5.29
C LEU A 26 -6.18 10.38 -6.08
N ALA A 27 -6.06 10.04 -7.37
CA ALA A 27 -7.22 9.58 -8.12
C ALA A 27 -7.79 8.32 -7.45
N ALA A 28 -9.11 8.15 -7.51
CA ALA A 28 -9.81 7.11 -6.76
C ALA A 28 -9.27 5.68 -7.02
N THR A 29 -8.86 5.42 -8.26
CA THR A 29 -8.33 4.14 -8.75
C THR A 29 -6.82 3.95 -8.54
N ASP A 30 -6.11 4.96 -8.05
CA ASP A 30 -4.67 4.92 -7.93
C ASP A 30 -4.20 4.18 -6.67
N GLY A 31 -2.99 3.63 -6.75
CA GLY A 31 -2.30 3.06 -5.60
C GLY A 31 -0.80 3.08 -5.81
N PHE A 32 -0.07 3.54 -4.80
CA PHE A 32 1.38 3.65 -4.82
C PHE A 32 2.00 3.05 -3.56
N TRP A 33 3.01 2.20 -3.73
CA TRP A 33 3.89 1.78 -2.66
C TRP A 33 5.15 2.62 -2.73
N VAL A 34 5.31 3.51 -1.74
CA VAL A 34 6.46 4.37 -1.53
C VAL A 34 7.53 3.57 -0.78
N THR A 35 8.51 3.03 -1.53
CA THR A 35 9.39 1.95 -1.06
C THR A 35 10.43 2.38 -0.03
N ASP A 36 10.87 3.63 -0.06
CA ASP A 36 11.88 4.18 0.84
C ASP A 36 11.35 4.52 2.24
N VAL A 37 10.03 4.65 2.37
CA VAL A 37 9.35 4.94 3.64
C VAL A 37 8.33 3.88 4.05
N ASN A 38 8.21 2.79 3.28
CA ASN A 38 7.29 1.67 3.53
C ASN A 38 5.82 2.09 3.73
N TYR A 39 5.37 3.08 2.95
CA TYR A 39 3.97 3.49 2.90
C TYR A 39 3.29 3.01 1.64
N VAL A 40 2.00 2.71 1.75
CA VAL A 40 1.11 2.44 0.64
C VAL A 40 -0.01 3.48 0.66
N LEU A 41 -0.03 4.33 -0.36
CA LEU A 41 -1.05 5.36 -0.54
C LEU A 41 -2.07 4.86 -1.55
N LEU A 42 -3.34 4.82 -1.15
CA LEU A 42 -4.44 4.35 -1.99
C LEU A 42 -5.46 5.48 -2.22
N GLY A 43 -5.94 5.58 -3.46
CA GLY A 43 -7.16 6.30 -3.78
C GLY A 43 -8.38 5.67 -3.10
N SER A 44 -9.52 6.36 -3.13
CA SER A 44 -10.73 5.94 -2.40
C SER A 44 -11.29 4.58 -2.84
N GLU A 45 -11.26 4.24 -4.13
CA GLU A 45 -11.75 2.94 -4.63
C GLU A 45 -10.78 1.82 -4.27
N ARG A 46 -9.47 2.04 -4.47
CA ARG A 46 -8.43 1.07 -4.09
C ARG A 46 -8.39 0.84 -2.57
N TRP A 47 -8.71 1.86 -1.78
CA TRP A 47 -8.88 1.73 -0.34
C TRP A 47 -10.10 0.87 0.02
N ALA A 48 -11.22 1.01 -0.69
CA ALA A 48 -12.40 0.16 -0.49
C ALA A 48 -12.05 -1.32 -0.79
N GLU A 49 -11.39 -1.59 -1.93
CA GLU A 49 -10.87 -2.92 -2.25
C GLU A 49 -9.98 -3.47 -1.13
N TRP A 50 -9.02 -2.67 -0.64
CA TRP A 50 -8.11 -3.08 0.43
C TRP A 50 -8.85 -3.50 1.71
N ASN A 51 -9.88 -2.75 2.10
CA ASN A 51 -10.64 -3.05 3.32
C ASN A 51 -11.43 -4.35 3.21
N GLU A 52 -11.93 -4.72 2.03
CA GLU A 52 -12.58 -6.01 1.80
C GLU A 52 -11.61 -7.19 1.91
N LEU A 53 -10.31 -6.95 1.70
CA LEU A 53 -9.26 -7.97 1.79
C LEU A 53 -8.68 -8.09 3.21
N TYR A 54 -9.10 -7.25 4.16
CA TYR A 54 -8.51 -7.23 5.49
C TYR A 54 -8.66 -8.58 6.22
N GLY A 55 -7.56 -9.09 6.79
CA GLY A 55 -7.52 -10.40 7.45
C GLY A 55 -7.24 -11.57 6.50
N HIS A 56 -7.09 -11.31 5.19
CA HIS A 56 -6.69 -12.30 4.19
C HIS A 56 -5.28 -12.01 3.67
N ASN A 57 -4.25 -12.41 4.43
CA ASN A 57 -2.83 -12.08 4.15
C ASN A 57 -2.39 -12.36 2.71
N ASP A 58 -2.77 -13.52 2.13
CA ASP A 58 -2.39 -13.86 0.75
C ASP A 58 -3.02 -12.90 -0.27
N LYS A 59 -4.29 -12.51 -0.05
CA LYS A 59 -4.99 -11.57 -0.92
C LYS A 59 -4.45 -10.15 -0.76
N GLN A 60 -4.13 -9.74 0.46
CA GLN A 60 -3.50 -8.45 0.75
C GLN A 60 -2.12 -8.36 0.10
N THR A 61 -1.32 -9.42 0.16
CA THR A 61 -0.01 -9.48 -0.49
C THR A 61 -0.13 -9.45 -2.01
N ASN A 62 -1.10 -10.18 -2.59
CA ASN A 62 -1.41 -10.13 -4.02
C ASN A 62 -2.00 -8.79 -4.47
N PHE A 63 -2.68 -8.06 -3.59
CA PHE A 63 -3.09 -6.70 -3.88
C PHE A 63 -1.87 -5.79 -3.98
N LEU A 64 -0.97 -5.86 -2.99
CA LEU A 64 0.25 -5.04 -2.94
C LEU A 64 1.21 -5.31 -4.10
N SER A 65 1.27 -6.53 -4.61
CA SER A 65 2.09 -6.85 -5.79
C SER A 65 1.62 -6.15 -7.08
N LYS A 66 0.36 -5.69 -7.12
CA LYS A 66 -0.25 -4.97 -8.25
C LYS A 66 -0.19 -3.45 -8.11
N VAL A 67 0.21 -2.95 -6.96
CA VAL A 67 0.34 -1.51 -6.69
C VAL A 67 1.66 -1.03 -7.31
N LYS A 68 1.64 0.15 -7.94
CA LYS A 68 2.85 0.72 -8.55
C LYS A 68 3.86 1.06 -7.45
N ARG A 69 5.10 0.59 -7.59
CA ARG A 69 6.21 0.93 -6.69
C ARG A 69 6.89 2.20 -7.17
N VAL A 70 7.12 3.13 -6.24
CA VAL A 70 7.71 4.44 -6.49
C VAL A 70 8.60 4.83 -5.31
N SER A 71 9.58 5.68 -5.56
CA SER A 71 10.30 6.40 -4.50
C SER A 71 9.54 7.65 -4.07
N THR A 72 9.78 8.16 -2.86
CA THR A 72 9.15 9.42 -2.39
C THR A 72 9.37 10.59 -3.37
N THR A 73 10.50 10.63 -4.05
CA THR A 73 10.83 11.62 -5.08
C THR A 73 9.86 11.63 -6.26
N GLU A 74 9.29 10.48 -6.61
CA GLU A 74 8.37 10.32 -7.76
C GLU A 74 6.90 10.59 -7.39
N VAL A 75 6.58 10.68 -6.09
CA VAL A 75 5.22 10.97 -5.60
C VAL A 75 4.96 12.48 -5.50
N LEU A 76 6.01 13.29 -5.34
CA LEU A 76 5.93 14.74 -5.10
C LEU A 76 6.15 15.61 -6.36
N THR A 77 6.35 14.98 -7.52
CA THR A 77 6.47 15.62 -8.84
C THR A 77 5.21 15.45 -9.66
#